data_AF-A0A4Q2YRG6-F1
#
_entry.id   AF-A0A4Q2YRG6-F1
#
_cell.length_a   1.000
_cell.length_b   1.000
_cell.length_c   1.000
_cell.angle_alpha   90.00
_cell.angle_beta   90.00
_cell.angle_gamma   90.00
#
_symmetry.space_group_name_H-M   'P 1'
#
loop_
_entity.id
_entity.type
_entity.pdbx_description
1 polymer ?
#
loop_
_entity_poly.entity_id
_entity_poly.type
_entity_poly.pdbx_seq_one_letter_code
_entity_poly.pdbx_strand_id
1 'polypeptide(L)'
;DTDNSRWGSGVKIAVLDSGVVPHPALPSLVKSIEITPFPEDFSKIHGHGTAVASLIASNDPSAPGLAPAAEIISIRVSDESGRADAFELAAGILAAVDSGAQLINISMGTTENNPLIEDAVLHAHERNVLIVAASGNSEQAEACYPAAYPSVISVGAVDARGEHLDFSNYGSYLSLTAPGYALNTAWPGNRYASISGTSASAPIVTGAIAATMSDGRGVTMSASQAAEIVMQRADEAGIPGPDSEYGFGILNMSRVMNRAVAGIVDAAITHQRVFKSGSPTASDEIQVTIQNRGTVLLVNTLVEVETPFGSRRFNAGMLAPGAVQTFSMPVRLQGLPQNQPIHVSSVLTLGTPGQDATPHNNTRSELLYWR
;
A
#
# COMPACT_ATOMS: atom_id res chain seq x y z
N ASP A 1 13.45 16.31 -2.28
CA ASP A 1 14.73 15.60 -2.20
C ASP A 1 14.42 14.12 -2.38
N THR A 2 15.09 13.44 -3.30
CA THR A 2 14.83 12.02 -3.62
C THR A 2 15.76 11.08 -2.86
N ASP A 3 16.64 11.63 -2.02
CA ASP A 3 17.55 10.85 -1.17
C ASP A 3 16.78 10.23 0.01
N ASN A 4 16.58 8.91 -0.05
CA ASN A 4 16.00 8.12 1.04
C ASN A 4 17.06 7.39 1.88
N SER A 5 18.36 7.65 1.69
CA SER A 5 19.45 6.90 2.32
C SER A 5 19.42 6.89 3.86
N ARG A 6 18.73 7.85 4.49
CA ARG A 6 18.56 7.97 5.94
C ARG A 6 17.21 7.50 6.46
N TRP A 7 16.29 7.13 5.58
CA TRP A 7 14.96 6.69 5.97
C TRP A 7 15.04 5.35 6.71
N GLY A 8 14.37 5.27 7.85
CA GLY A 8 14.41 4.12 8.76
C GLY A 8 15.50 4.18 9.82
N SER A 9 16.31 5.23 9.89
CA SER A 9 17.43 5.29 10.84
C SER A 9 16.98 5.10 12.30
N GLY A 10 17.53 4.08 12.95
CA GLY A 10 17.22 3.69 14.33
C GLY A 10 15.91 2.90 14.49
N VAL A 11 15.23 2.55 13.39
CA VAL A 11 14.01 1.72 13.41
C VAL A 11 14.39 0.25 13.25
N LYS A 12 14.00 -0.58 14.23
CA LYS A 12 14.17 -2.03 14.16
C LYS A 12 12.94 -2.71 13.58
N ILE A 13 13.14 -3.49 12.52
CA ILE A 13 12.08 -4.18 11.79
C ILE A 13 12.37 -5.67 11.80
N ALA A 14 11.44 -6.47 12.33
CA ALA A 14 11.48 -7.91 12.21
C ALA A 14 10.80 -8.37 10.92
N VAL A 15 11.48 -9.20 10.15
CA VAL A 15 10.95 -9.86 8.95
C VAL A 15 10.71 -11.32 9.30
N LEU A 16 9.44 -11.71 9.44
CA LEU A 16 9.03 -13.09 9.72
C LEU A 16 8.70 -13.76 8.40
N ASP A 17 9.63 -14.57 7.90
CA ASP A 17 9.54 -15.13 6.55
C ASP A 17 10.39 -16.41 6.39
N SER A 18 10.86 -16.72 5.18
CA SER A 18 11.78 -17.83 4.88
C SER A 18 13.22 -17.58 5.33
N GLY A 19 13.47 -16.52 6.09
CA GLY A 19 14.79 -16.04 6.47
C GLY A 19 15.47 -15.17 5.41
N VAL A 20 16.38 -14.32 5.87
CA VAL A 20 17.15 -13.38 5.05
C VAL A 20 18.59 -13.88 4.94
N VAL A 21 19.10 -14.01 3.71
CA VAL A 21 20.51 -14.34 3.48
C VAL A 21 21.32 -13.08 3.18
N PRO A 22 22.64 -13.07 3.48
CA PRO A 22 23.50 -11.94 3.13
C PRO A 22 23.45 -11.62 1.64
N HIS A 23 23.32 -10.34 1.31
CA HIS A 23 23.29 -9.84 -0.06
C HIS A 23 23.92 -8.43 -0.11
N PRO A 24 24.72 -8.08 -1.13
CA PRO A 24 25.36 -6.75 -1.24
C PRO A 24 24.40 -5.56 -1.22
N ALA A 25 23.19 -5.77 -1.74
CA ALA A 25 22.12 -4.78 -1.77
C ALA A 25 21.44 -4.54 -0.41
N LEU A 26 21.70 -5.36 0.61
CA LEU A 26 21.05 -5.29 1.92
C LEU A 26 22.03 -4.80 3.00
N PRO A 27 21.53 -4.07 4.02
CA PRO A 27 22.33 -3.81 5.21
C PRO A 27 22.62 -5.11 5.95
N SER A 28 23.64 -5.09 6.81
CA SER A 28 23.90 -6.20 7.72
C SER A 28 22.72 -6.37 8.68
N LEU A 29 22.33 -7.62 8.91
CA LEU A 29 21.27 -7.95 9.87
C LEU A 29 21.74 -7.63 11.28
N VAL A 30 20.90 -6.99 12.09
CA VAL A 30 21.20 -6.78 13.52
C VAL A 30 21.03 -8.07 14.32
N LYS A 31 20.17 -8.98 13.84
CA LYS A 31 19.96 -10.30 14.42
C LYS A 31 19.37 -11.25 13.37
N SER A 32 19.72 -12.53 13.47
CA SER A 32 19.08 -13.61 12.73
C SER A 32 18.61 -14.66 13.74
N ILE A 33 17.33 -15.05 13.67
CA ILE A 33 16.69 -16.02 14.55
C ILE A 33 16.08 -17.11 13.67
N GLU A 34 16.30 -18.36 14.05
CA GLU A 34 15.76 -19.53 13.36
C GLU A 34 14.77 -20.22 14.28
N ILE A 35 13.47 -19.98 14.06
CA ILE A 35 12.41 -20.81 14.65
C ILE A 35 12.35 -22.12 13.87
N THR A 36 12.39 -22.00 12.54
CA THR A 36 12.63 -23.11 11.61
C THR A 36 14.08 -23.03 11.13
N PRO A 37 14.91 -24.07 11.33
CA PRO A 37 16.32 -24.07 10.90
C PRO A 37 16.49 -23.82 9.40
N PHE A 38 17.62 -23.26 8.99
CA PHE A 38 18.00 -23.27 7.57
C PHE A 38 18.34 -24.69 7.07
N PRO A 39 18.09 -25.00 5.79
CA PRO A 39 18.54 -26.25 5.20
C PRO A 39 20.07 -26.31 5.15
N GLU A 40 20.64 -27.50 5.36
CA GLU A 40 22.08 -27.73 5.17
C GLU A 40 22.53 -27.42 3.74
N ASP A 41 21.65 -27.68 2.76
CA ASP A 41 21.85 -27.35 1.36
C ASP A 41 21.27 -25.96 1.06
N PHE A 42 22.15 -24.95 1.06
CA PHE A 42 21.81 -23.55 0.77
C PHE A 42 21.16 -23.33 -0.59
N SER A 43 21.29 -24.26 -1.55
CA SER A 43 20.59 -24.15 -2.84
C SER A 43 19.08 -24.31 -2.74
N LYS A 44 18.58 -24.85 -1.60
CA LYS A 44 17.16 -25.06 -1.32
C LYS A 44 16.50 -23.90 -0.58
N ILE A 45 17.23 -22.81 -0.31
CA ILE A 45 16.65 -21.63 0.34
C ILE A 45 15.61 -20.99 -0.58
N HIS A 46 14.38 -20.79 -0.06
CA HIS A 46 13.25 -20.25 -0.83
C HIS A 46 13.48 -18.84 -1.37
N GLY A 47 14.17 -17.97 -0.62
CA GLY A 47 14.55 -16.62 -1.06
C GLY A 47 13.51 -15.51 -0.87
N HIS A 48 12.28 -15.85 -0.51
CA HIS A 48 11.19 -14.88 -0.33
C HIS A 48 11.50 -13.87 0.79
N GLY A 49 12.04 -14.33 1.93
CA GLY A 49 12.41 -13.44 3.03
C GLY A 49 13.49 -12.43 2.65
N THR A 50 14.41 -12.80 1.76
CA THR A 50 15.43 -11.87 1.22
C THR A 50 14.80 -10.83 0.29
N ALA A 51 13.83 -11.24 -0.53
CA ALA A 51 13.07 -10.32 -1.38
C ALA A 51 12.23 -9.33 -0.57
N VAL A 52 11.57 -9.81 0.49
CA VAL A 52 10.81 -8.99 1.44
C VAL A 52 11.70 -7.98 2.14
N ALA A 53 12.85 -8.41 2.68
CA ALA A 53 13.82 -7.50 3.29
C ALA A 53 14.38 -6.47 2.29
N SER A 54 14.50 -6.83 1.00
CA SER A 54 14.92 -5.92 -0.08
C SER A 54 13.97 -4.75 -0.23
N LEU A 55 12.66 -5.02 -0.29
CA LEU A 55 11.63 -3.98 -0.45
C LEU A 55 11.58 -3.02 0.75
N ILE A 56 12.01 -3.49 1.93
CA ILE A 56 12.13 -2.65 3.12
C ILE A 56 13.41 -1.82 3.07
N ALA A 57 14.58 -2.44 2.97
CA ALA A 57 15.85 -1.82 3.38
C ALA A 57 16.98 -1.92 2.35
N SER A 58 16.72 -2.35 1.12
CA SER A 58 17.79 -2.36 0.13
C SER A 58 18.28 -0.95 -0.22
N ASN A 59 19.60 -0.81 -0.37
CA ASN A 59 20.26 0.42 -0.81
C ASN A 59 20.71 0.37 -2.29
N ASP A 60 20.35 -0.70 -3.03
CA ASP A 60 20.75 -0.88 -4.41
C ASP A 60 19.71 -0.27 -5.36
N PRO A 61 20.11 0.65 -6.26
CA PRO A 61 19.19 1.27 -7.21
C PRO A 61 18.44 0.29 -8.13
N SER A 62 18.96 -0.92 -8.34
CA SER A 62 18.30 -1.95 -9.12
C SER A 62 17.12 -2.59 -8.38
N ALA A 63 17.14 -2.62 -7.05
CA ALA A 63 16.11 -3.23 -6.21
C ALA A 63 15.85 -2.36 -4.96
N PRO A 64 15.45 -1.09 -5.14
CA PRO A 64 15.46 -0.10 -4.08
C PRO A 64 14.47 -0.45 -2.97
N GLY A 65 14.96 -0.41 -1.73
CA GLY A 65 14.13 -0.48 -0.54
C GLY A 65 13.61 0.89 -0.15
N LEU A 66 12.51 0.92 0.58
CA LEU A 66 11.88 2.20 0.96
C LEU A 66 12.59 2.89 2.12
N ALA A 67 13.11 2.14 3.10
CA ALA A 67 13.83 2.61 4.28
C ALA A 67 15.22 1.95 4.41
N PRO A 68 16.21 2.33 3.57
CA PRO A 68 17.53 1.69 3.53
C PRO A 68 18.34 1.76 4.83
N ALA A 69 18.04 2.70 5.74
CA ALA A 69 18.72 2.84 7.03
C ALA A 69 18.04 2.08 8.18
N ALA A 70 16.99 1.30 7.90
CA ALA A 70 16.34 0.46 8.89
C ALA A 70 17.21 -0.73 9.31
N GLU A 71 17.10 -1.11 10.59
CA GLU A 71 17.79 -2.26 11.17
C GLU A 71 16.92 -3.52 11.01
N ILE A 72 17.38 -4.48 10.20
CA ILE A 72 16.63 -5.70 9.92
C ILE A 72 16.97 -6.82 10.91
N ILE A 73 15.94 -7.36 11.56
CA ILE A 73 15.95 -8.61 12.33
C ILE A 73 15.32 -9.69 11.45
N SER A 74 16.10 -10.66 11.00
CA SER A 74 15.58 -11.81 10.27
C SER A 74 15.04 -12.85 11.24
N ILE A 75 13.77 -13.25 11.09
CA ILE A 75 13.19 -14.36 11.84
C ILE A 75 12.63 -15.37 10.85
N ARG A 76 13.29 -16.52 10.75
CA ARG A 76 12.88 -17.60 9.87
C ARG A 76 11.80 -18.43 10.57
N VAL A 77 10.61 -18.46 9.97
CA VAL A 77 9.41 -19.18 10.49
C VAL A 77 8.78 -20.13 9.49
N SER A 78 9.25 -20.15 8.23
CA SER A 78 8.71 -21.04 7.19
C SER A 78 9.77 -22.01 6.69
N ASP A 79 9.38 -23.15 6.13
CA ASP A 79 10.25 -24.15 5.52
C ASP A 79 10.75 -23.75 4.11
N GLU A 80 11.44 -24.65 3.41
CA GLU A 80 11.96 -24.43 2.06
C GLU A 80 10.85 -24.30 0.99
N SER A 81 9.61 -24.69 1.32
CA SER A 81 8.43 -24.52 0.49
C SER A 81 7.63 -23.25 0.82
N GLY A 82 8.14 -22.42 1.75
CA GLY A 82 7.49 -21.19 2.18
C GLY A 82 6.30 -21.42 3.12
N ARG A 83 6.20 -22.60 3.73
CA ARG A 83 5.11 -22.96 4.65
C ARG A 83 5.54 -22.78 6.09
N ALA A 84 4.68 -22.17 6.89
CA ALA A 84 4.82 -22.05 8.32
C ALA A 84 3.56 -22.61 8.99
N ASP A 85 3.71 -23.22 10.15
CA ASP A 85 2.60 -23.53 11.03
C ASP A 85 2.31 -22.38 12.00
N ALA A 86 1.19 -22.50 12.73
CA ALA A 86 0.74 -21.46 13.65
C ALA A 86 1.69 -21.27 14.85
N PHE A 87 2.38 -22.32 15.28
CA PHE A 87 3.33 -22.25 16.39
C PHE A 87 4.58 -21.49 15.96
N GLU A 88 5.12 -21.79 14.78
CA GLU A 88 6.30 -21.13 14.23
C GLU A 88 6.06 -19.63 14.04
N LEU A 89 4.90 -19.26 13.50
CA LEU A 89 4.53 -17.85 13.32
C LEU A 89 4.35 -17.13 14.67
N ALA A 90 3.61 -17.73 15.62
CA ALA A 90 3.40 -17.13 16.93
C ALA A 90 4.72 -16.98 17.71
N ALA A 91 5.58 -18.01 17.70
CA ALA A 91 6.90 -17.95 18.30
C ALA A 91 7.79 -16.87 17.64
N GLY A 92 7.70 -16.71 16.31
CA GLY A 92 8.38 -15.66 15.59
C GLY A 92 7.93 -14.25 16.01
N ILE A 93 6.62 -14.05 16.21
CA ILE A 93 6.07 -12.76 16.69
C ILE A 93 6.61 -12.44 18.08
N LEU A 94 6.59 -13.41 19.00
CA LEU A 94 7.14 -13.22 20.35
C LEU A 94 8.66 -12.91 20.29
N ALA A 95 9.41 -13.65 19.47
CA ALA A 95 10.85 -13.44 19.30
C ALA A 95 11.19 -12.06 18.71
N ALA A 96 10.32 -11.50 17.85
CA ALA A 96 10.47 -10.15 17.33
C ALA A 96 10.32 -9.09 18.42
N VAL A 97 9.26 -9.23 19.23
CA VAL A 97 8.98 -8.35 20.36
C VAL A 97 10.13 -8.39 21.38
N ASP A 98 10.58 -9.60 21.76
CA ASP A 98 11.70 -9.80 22.68
C ASP A 98 13.03 -9.27 22.13
N SER A 99 13.17 -9.18 20.81
CA SER A 99 14.33 -8.59 20.14
C SER A 99 14.26 -7.07 20.01
N GLY A 100 13.20 -6.45 20.55
CA GLY A 100 13.01 -4.99 20.54
C GLY A 100 12.64 -4.44 19.16
N ALA A 101 11.99 -5.24 18.32
CA ALA A 101 11.43 -4.75 17.07
C ALA A 101 10.34 -3.70 17.35
N GLN A 102 10.28 -2.66 16.52
CA GLN A 102 9.20 -1.66 16.55
C GLN A 102 8.13 -1.97 15.49
N LEU A 103 8.56 -2.64 14.42
CA LEU A 103 7.72 -3.11 13.32
C LEU A 103 7.97 -4.59 13.08
N ILE A 104 6.91 -5.31 12.73
CA ILE A 104 6.97 -6.71 12.28
C ILE A 104 6.30 -6.78 10.91
N ASN A 105 7.03 -7.24 9.89
CA ASN A 105 6.47 -7.55 8.59
C ASN A 105 6.19 -9.05 8.49
N ILE A 106 4.95 -9.40 8.12
CA ILE A 106 4.52 -10.78 7.89
C ILE A 106 3.95 -10.90 6.47
N SER A 107 4.74 -11.44 5.55
CA SER A 107 4.37 -11.60 4.15
C SER A 107 3.82 -13.00 3.84
N MET A 108 3.03 -13.53 4.77
CA MET A 108 2.39 -14.85 4.70
C MET A 108 1.09 -14.85 5.50
N GLY A 109 0.25 -15.86 5.30
CA GLY A 109 -0.96 -16.01 6.10
C GLY A 109 -1.73 -17.29 5.82
N THR A 110 -2.78 -17.49 6.59
CA THR A 110 -3.73 -18.60 6.48
C THR A 110 -5.17 -18.08 6.40
N THR A 111 -6.08 -18.84 5.81
CA THR A 111 -7.50 -18.46 5.72
C THR A 111 -8.26 -18.66 7.02
N GLU A 112 -7.73 -19.44 7.96
CA GLU A 112 -8.42 -19.77 9.21
C GLU A 112 -7.88 -18.96 10.39
N ASN A 113 -8.77 -18.41 11.21
CA ASN A 113 -8.38 -17.79 12.47
C ASN A 113 -7.69 -18.83 13.37
N ASN A 114 -6.61 -18.43 14.04
CA ASN A 114 -5.90 -19.25 15.00
C ASN A 114 -5.70 -18.49 16.32
N PRO A 115 -6.27 -18.95 17.45
CA PRO A 115 -6.13 -18.28 18.74
C PRO A 115 -4.68 -18.07 19.19
N LEU A 116 -3.75 -18.96 18.82
CA LEU A 116 -2.34 -18.81 19.17
C LEU A 116 -1.68 -17.64 18.44
N ILE A 117 -2.04 -17.43 17.16
CA ILE A 117 -1.56 -16.29 16.38
C ILE A 117 -2.22 -15.01 16.91
N GLU A 118 -3.52 -15.05 17.22
CA GLU A 118 -4.26 -13.91 17.78
C GLU A 118 -3.63 -13.43 19.10
N ASP A 119 -3.35 -14.35 20.04
CA ASP A 119 -2.69 -14.02 21.31
C ASP A 119 -1.30 -13.41 21.11
N ALA A 120 -0.52 -13.92 20.15
CA ALA A 120 0.79 -13.35 19.82
C ALA A 120 0.69 -11.95 19.20
N VAL A 121 -0.30 -11.73 18.33
CA VAL A 121 -0.61 -10.41 17.74
C VAL A 121 -1.03 -9.41 18.82
N LEU A 122 -1.89 -9.83 19.76
CA LEU A 122 -2.29 -9.01 20.90
C LEU A 122 -1.09 -8.67 21.80
N HIS A 123 -0.21 -9.65 22.06
CA HIS A 123 1.00 -9.45 22.84
C HIS A 123 1.94 -8.39 22.23
N ALA A 124 2.12 -8.40 20.90
CA ALA A 124 2.89 -7.39 20.18
C ALA A 124 2.22 -6.02 20.28
N HIS A 125 0.90 -5.95 20.08
CA HIS A 125 0.12 -4.73 20.19
C HIS A 125 0.24 -4.08 21.57
N GLU A 126 0.09 -4.85 22.65
CA GLU A 126 0.23 -4.37 24.04
C GLU A 126 1.62 -3.79 24.35
N ARG A 127 2.64 -4.16 23.58
CA ARG A 127 4.02 -3.66 23.70
C ARG A 127 4.36 -2.56 22.70
N ASN A 128 3.35 -2.02 22.02
CA ASN A 128 3.50 -0.99 20.98
C ASN A 128 4.38 -1.42 19.81
N VAL A 129 4.38 -2.72 19.49
CA VAL A 129 5.03 -3.28 18.30
C VAL A 129 3.96 -3.44 17.23
N LEU A 130 4.10 -2.70 16.13
CA LEU A 130 3.11 -2.68 15.07
C LEU A 130 3.39 -3.79 14.05
N ILE A 131 2.35 -4.56 13.72
CA ILE A 131 2.42 -5.61 12.71
C ILE A 131 1.82 -5.10 11.40
N VAL A 132 2.52 -5.36 10.30
CA VAL A 132 2.07 -5.14 8.93
C VAL A 132 2.05 -6.48 8.21
N ALA A 133 0.94 -6.82 7.58
CA ALA A 133 0.76 -8.13 6.95
C ALA A 133 0.07 -8.07 5.59
N ALA A 134 0.41 -9.04 4.74
CA ALA A 134 -0.18 -9.20 3.41
C ALA A 134 -1.64 -9.68 3.49
N SER A 135 -2.56 -9.06 2.73
CA SER A 135 -3.98 -9.43 2.77
C SER A 135 -4.28 -10.81 2.16
N GLY A 136 -3.44 -11.31 1.24
CA GLY A 136 -3.64 -12.58 0.54
C GLY A 136 -3.79 -12.41 -0.98
N ASN A 137 -3.67 -13.51 -1.73
CA ASN A 137 -3.61 -13.52 -3.19
C ASN A 137 -4.68 -14.44 -3.82
N SER A 138 -5.89 -14.46 -3.26
CA SER A 138 -6.92 -15.46 -3.60
C SER A 138 -8.19 -14.87 -4.21
N GLU A 139 -8.22 -13.57 -4.57
CA GLU A 139 -9.45 -12.90 -5.07
C GLU A 139 -10.61 -12.94 -4.06
N GLN A 140 -10.32 -12.93 -2.76
CA GLN A 140 -11.34 -13.10 -1.72
C GLN A 140 -11.71 -11.80 -1.04
N ALA A 141 -13.00 -11.69 -0.67
CA ALA A 141 -13.56 -10.61 0.14
C ALA A 141 -13.15 -10.68 1.63
N GLU A 142 -12.06 -11.38 1.94
CA GLU A 142 -11.55 -11.67 3.28
C GLU A 142 -10.02 -11.75 3.28
N ALA A 143 -9.38 -11.23 4.34
CA ALA A 143 -7.92 -11.29 4.47
C ALA A 143 -7.50 -12.64 5.02
N CYS A 144 -6.27 -13.04 4.68
CA CYS A 144 -5.59 -14.06 5.47
C CYS A 144 -5.25 -13.52 6.87
N TYR A 145 -5.24 -14.40 7.86
CA TYR A 145 -4.66 -14.13 9.17
C TYR A 145 -3.12 -14.21 9.09
N PRO A 146 -2.38 -13.27 9.71
CA PRO A 146 -2.84 -12.31 10.72
C PRO A 146 -3.38 -10.97 10.18
N ALA A 147 -3.36 -10.73 8.87
CA ALA A 147 -3.80 -9.45 8.30
C ALA A 147 -5.28 -9.12 8.55
N ALA A 148 -6.12 -10.10 8.85
CA ALA A 148 -7.52 -9.89 9.22
C ALA A 148 -7.73 -9.44 10.68
N TYR A 149 -6.70 -9.46 11.54
CA TYR A 149 -6.85 -9.01 12.93
C TYR A 149 -6.93 -7.47 13.03
N PRO A 150 -7.82 -6.90 13.86
CA PRO A 150 -8.01 -5.44 13.93
C PRO A 150 -6.77 -4.60 14.30
N SER A 151 -5.80 -5.18 15.02
CA SER A 151 -4.56 -4.51 15.43
C SER A 151 -3.41 -4.63 14.41
N VAL A 152 -3.66 -5.25 13.26
CA VAL A 152 -2.68 -5.46 12.18
C VAL A 152 -3.00 -4.55 11.00
N ILE A 153 -1.96 -3.93 10.43
CA ILE A 153 -2.09 -3.17 9.18
C ILE A 153 -2.16 -4.17 8.03
N SER A 154 -3.35 -4.32 7.46
CA SER A 154 -3.61 -5.20 6.31
C SER A 154 -3.31 -4.50 4.99
N VAL A 155 -2.47 -5.10 4.15
CA VAL A 155 -1.96 -4.48 2.93
C VAL A 155 -2.36 -5.26 1.68
N GLY A 156 -3.09 -4.58 0.79
CA GLY A 156 -3.46 -5.07 -0.54
C GLY A 156 -2.50 -4.59 -1.63
N ALA A 157 -2.70 -5.08 -2.85
CA ALA A 157 -1.77 -4.89 -3.95
C ALA A 157 -2.39 -4.15 -5.15
N VAL A 158 -1.66 -3.15 -5.65
CA VAL A 158 -1.97 -2.43 -6.91
C VAL A 158 -0.83 -2.57 -7.93
N ASP A 159 -1.16 -2.34 -9.19
CA ASP A 159 -0.18 -2.23 -10.27
C ASP A 159 0.47 -0.82 -10.33
N ALA A 160 1.39 -0.60 -11.29
CA ALA A 160 2.05 0.68 -11.47
C ALA A 160 1.13 1.83 -11.94
N ARG A 161 -0.10 1.53 -12.36
CA ARG A 161 -1.14 2.50 -12.70
C ARG A 161 -2.05 2.80 -11.52
N GLY A 162 -1.85 2.13 -10.38
CA GLY A 162 -2.69 2.26 -9.20
C GLY A 162 -4.01 1.48 -9.30
N GLU A 163 -4.11 0.54 -10.23
CA GLU A 163 -5.28 -0.33 -10.34
C GLU A 163 -5.12 -1.53 -9.40
N HIS A 164 -6.16 -1.85 -8.64
CA HIS A 164 -6.19 -3.03 -7.77
C HIS A 164 -5.95 -4.31 -8.59
N LEU A 165 -5.05 -5.16 -8.12
CA LEU A 165 -4.71 -6.40 -8.82
C LEU A 165 -5.78 -7.45 -8.56
N ASP A 166 -6.20 -8.17 -9.60
CA ASP A 166 -7.25 -9.18 -9.50
C ASP A 166 -6.99 -10.13 -8.32
N PHE A 167 -5.80 -10.74 -8.25
CA PHE A 167 -5.44 -11.69 -7.18
C PHE A 167 -5.55 -11.11 -5.75
N SER A 168 -5.46 -9.79 -5.56
CA SER A 168 -5.37 -9.18 -4.23
C SER A 168 -6.67 -9.38 -3.45
N ASN A 169 -6.57 -9.86 -2.22
CA ASN A 169 -7.73 -9.95 -1.34
C ASN A 169 -8.19 -8.53 -0.94
N TYR A 170 -9.51 -8.34 -0.89
CA TYR A 170 -10.21 -7.08 -0.65
C TYR A 170 -11.25 -7.22 0.47
N GLY A 171 -11.66 -6.14 1.12
CA GLY A 171 -12.70 -6.14 2.16
C GLY A 171 -12.50 -5.08 3.23
N SER A 172 -13.38 -5.06 4.23
CA SER A 172 -13.40 -4.00 5.26
C SER A 172 -12.22 -4.02 6.25
N TYR A 173 -11.43 -5.10 6.24
CA TYR A 173 -10.21 -5.24 7.05
C TYR A 173 -9.01 -4.52 6.43
N LEU A 174 -9.10 -4.16 5.14
CA LEU A 174 -7.98 -3.62 4.38
C LEU A 174 -7.62 -2.23 4.90
N SER A 175 -6.36 -2.03 5.27
CA SER A 175 -5.89 -0.73 5.76
C SER A 175 -5.49 0.18 4.61
N LEU A 176 -4.71 -0.32 3.67
CA LEU A 176 -4.30 0.43 2.48
C LEU A 176 -3.76 -0.52 1.41
N THR A 177 -3.46 0.03 0.23
CA THR A 177 -2.79 -0.70 -0.84
C THR A 177 -1.42 -0.10 -1.15
N ALA A 178 -0.52 -0.94 -1.68
CA ALA A 178 0.78 -0.52 -2.17
C ALA A 178 1.15 -1.31 -3.44
N PRO A 179 2.14 -0.87 -4.23
CA PRO A 179 2.61 -1.61 -5.39
C PRO A 179 2.91 -3.08 -5.04
N GLY A 180 2.42 -4.01 -5.85
CA GLY A 180 2.60 -5.44 -5.61
C GLY A 180 2.76 -6.28 -6.87
N TYR A 181 3.06 -5.65 -8.01
CA TYR A 181 3.25 -6.32 -9.28
C TYR A 181 4.63 -6.04 -9.88
N ALA A 182 5.34 -7.12 -10.23
CA ALA A 182 6.61 -7.09 -10.95
C ALA A 182 7.69 -6.23 -10.28
N LEU A 183 7.84 -6.36 -8.96
CA LEU A 183 8.81 -5.59 -8.18
C LEU A 183 10.18 -6.29 -8.17
N ASN A 184 11.23 -5.57 -8.55
CA ASN A 184 12.58 -6.11 -8.53
C ASN A 184 13.15 -6.12 -7.10
N THR A 185 13.75 -7.24 -6.72
CA THR A 185 14.20 -7.50 -5.34
C THR A 185 15.52 -8.25 -5.33
N ALA A 186 16.29 -8.11 -4.25
CA ALA A 186 17.43 -8.97 -3.97
C ALA A 186 16.98 -10.43 -3.74
N TRP A 187 17.81 -11.37 -4.17
CA TRP A 187 17.53 -12.81 -4.14
C TRP A 187 18.78 -13.61 -3.73
N PRO A 188 18.64 -14.79 -3.09
CA PRO A 188 19.77 -15.62 -2.73
C PRO A 188 20.75 -15.90 -3.87
N GLY A 189 22.04 -15.90 -3.51
CA GLY A 189 23.16 -16.10 -4.44
C GLY A 189 23.62 -14.82 -5.15
N ASN A 190 23.44 -13.65 -4.53
CA ASN A 190 23.75 -12.33 -5.11
C ASN A 190 23.02 -12.09 -6.44
N ARG A 191 21.76 -12.52 -6.51
CA ARG A 191 20.90 -12.40 -7.69
C ARG A 191 19.79 -11.40 -7.41
N TYR A 192 19.06 -11.06 -8.46
CA TYR A 192 17.83 -10.28 -8.35
C TYR A 192 16.68 -11.08 -8.96
N ALA A 193 15.48 -10.86 -8.43
CA ALA A 193 14.27 -11.50 -8.92
C ALA A 193 13.09 -10.52 -8.86
N SER A 194 12.19 -10.66 -9.83
CA SER A 194 10.91 -9.95 -9.83
C SER A 194 9.87 -10.77 -9.07
N ILE A 195 9.19 -10.15 -8.10
CA ILE A 195 8.09 -10.78 -7.35
C ILE A 195 6.78 -10.00 -7.52
N SER A 196 5.66 -10.72 -7.42
CA SER A 196 4.30 -10.16 -7.41
C SER A 196 3.49 -10.82 -6.30
N GLY A 197 2.65 -10.03 -5.62
CA GLY A 197 1.80 -10.49 -4.52
C GLY A 197 1.60 -9.38 -3.48
N THR A 198 0.56 -9.53 -2.66
CA THR A 198 0.38 -8.70 -1.45
C THR A 198 1.53 -8.88 -0.46
N SER A 199 2.23 -10.02 -0.53
CA SER A 199 3.51 -10.29 0.15
C SER A 199 4.64 -9.34 -0.25
N ALA A 200 4.55 -8.71 -1.42
CA ALA A 200 5.46 -7.66 -1.88
C ALA A 200 4.96 -6.25 -1.48
N SER A 201 3.65 -6.05 -1.36
CA SER A 201 3.07 -4.77 -0.92
C SER A 201 3.30 -4.51 0.58
N ALA A 202 3.12 -5.52 1.43
CA ALA A 202 3.32 -5.41 2.88
C ALA A 202 4.70 -4.84 3.31
N PRO A 203 5.85 -5.29 2.75
CA PRO A 203 7.15 -4.74 3.11
C PRO A 203 7.34 -3.30 2.64
N ILE A 204 6.72 -2.88 1.54
CA ILE A 204 6.76 -1.49 1.11
C ILE A 204 6.05 -0.61 2.15
N VAL A 205 4.86 -1.01 2.61
CA VAL A 205 4.16 -0.28 3.69
C VAL A 205 4.98 -0.30 4.99
N THR A 206 5.61 -1.43 5.34
CA THR A 206 6.50 -1.51 6.50
C THR A 206 7.65 -0.50 6.40
N GLY A 207 8.31 -0.43 5.24
CA GLY A 207 9.36 0.55 4.98
C GLY A 207 8.82 1.98 5.01
N ALA A 208 7.58 2.23 4.56
CA ALA A 208 6.96 3.55 4.55
C ALA A 208 6.76 4.06 5.98
N ILE A 209 6.27 3.18 6.85
CA ILE A 209 6.10 3.47 8.27
C ILE A 209 7.46 3.74 8.91
N ALA A 210 8.47 2.90 8.67
CA ALA A 210 9.82 3.11 9.21
C ALA A 210 10.48 4.42 8.73
N ALA A 211 10.30 4.75 7.45
CA ALA A 211 10.74 6.01 6.88
C ALA A 211 10.06 7.19 7.58
N THR A 212 8.74 7.12 7.76
CA THR A 212 7.93 8.17 8.42
C THR A 212 8.27 8.32 9.90
N MET A 213 8.56 7.20 10.60
CA MET A 213 9.00 7.22 12.00
C MET A 213 10.26 8.06 12.21
N SER A 214 11.14 8.10 11.20
CA SER A 214 12.45 8.73 11.30
C SER A 214 12.61 10.02 10.51
N ASP A 215 11.82 10.25 9.45
CA ASP A 215 11.86 11.43 8.56
C ASP A 215 13.30 11.88 8.22
N GLY A 216 14.20 10.90 8.05
CA GLY A 216 15.64 11.11 7.79
C GLY A 216 16.48 11.72 8.93
N ARG A 217 15.90 11.96 10.11
CA ARG A 217 16.53 12.61 11.29
C ARG A 217 16.63 11.70 12.53
N GLY A 218 16.39 10.39 12.35
CA GLY A 218 16.30 9.40 13.43
C GLY A 218 14.88 9.31 14.00
N VAL A 219 14.60 8.32 14.85
CA VAL A 219 13.23 8.04 15.33
C VAL A 219 12.65 9.23 16.11
N THR A 220 11.53 9.79 15.62
CA THR A 220 10.84 10.95 16.21
C THR A 220 9.39 10.68 16.61
N MET A 221 8.81 9.54 16.20
CA MET A 221 7.43 9.16 16.52
C MET A 221 7.27 7.64 16.62
N SER A 222 6.15 7.18 17.20
CA SER A 222 5.84 5.75 17.30
C SER A 222 5.42 5.16 15.94
N ALA A 223 5.47 3.83 15.83
CA ALA A 223 5.03 3.12 14.64
C ALA A 223 3.56 3.39 14.31
N SER A 224 2.67 3.42 15.31
CA SER A 224 1.24 3.71 15.10
C SER A 224 1.00 5.13 14.61
N GLN A 225 1.70 6.14 15.16
CA GLN A 225 1.61 7.52 14.69
C GLN A 225 2.08 7.66 13.24
N ALA A 226 3.18 6.99 12.89
CA ALA A 226 3.68 6.95 11.53
C ALA A 226 2.70 6.24 10.58
N ALA A 227 2.08 5.14 10.99
CA ALA A 227 1.08 4.42 10.21
C ALA A 227 -0.18 5.26 9.95
N GLU A 228 -0.67 5.99 10.96
CA GLU A 228 -1.77 6.95 10.80
C GLU A 228 -1.44 8.03 9.77
N ILE A 229 -0.22 8.59 9.82
CA ILE A 229 0.25 9.58 8.84
C ILE A 229 0.31 8.99 7.43
N VAL A 230 0.82 7.75 7.29
CA VAL A 230 0.89 7.04 6.01
C VAL A 230 -0.51 6.85 5.43
N MET A 231 -1.46 6.33 6.21
CA MET A 231 -2.84 6.09 5.75
C MET A 231 -3.58 7.40 5.43
N GLN A 232 -3.47 8.43 6.28
CA GLN A 232 -4.13 9.72 6.04
C GLN A 232 -3.61 10.45 4.79
N ARG A 233 -2.42 10.08 4.30
CA ARG A 233 -1.76 10.70 3.14
C ARG A 233 -1.70 9.77 1.93
N ALA A 234 -2.39 8.64 1.99
CA ALA A 234 -2.59 7.79 0.84
C ALA A 234 -3.35 8.54 -0.27
N ASP A 235 -3.09 8.14 -1.50
CA ASP A 235 -3.82 8.58 -2.67
C ASP A 235 -5.21 7.95 -2.66
N GLU A 236 -6.23 8.80 -2.73
CA GLU A 236 -7.61 8.35 -2.89
C GLU A 236 -7.72 7.52 -4.17
N ALA A 237 -8.47 6.42 -4.11
CA ALA A 237 -8.65 5.46 -5.20
C ALA A 237 -9.95 4.68 -4.95
N GLY A 238 -10.59 4.21 -6.03
CA GLY A 238 -11.85 3.48 -5.90
C GLY A 238 -13.02 4.35 -5.43
N ILE A 239 -13.77 3.85 -4.46
CA ILE A 239 -14.95 4.52 -3.91
C ILE A 239 -14.46 5.62 -2.96
N PRO A 240 -14.98 6.87 -3.04
CA PRO A 240 -14.51 7.96 -2.19
C PRO A 240 -14.53 7.63 -0.69
N GLY A 241 -13.40 7.86 -0.03
CA GLY A 241 -13.16 7.49 1.37
C GLY A 241 -12.67 6.05 1.52
N PRO A 242 -12.58 5.54 2.76
CA PRO A 242 -12.14 4.17 2.98
C PRO A 242 -13.07 3.16 2.29
N ASP A 243 -12.48 2.28 1.49
CA ASP A 243 -13.23 1.27 0.73
C ASP A 243 -12.61 -0.14 0.85
N SER A 244 -13.30 -1.13 0.29
CA SER A 244 -12.87 -2.53 0.38
C SER A 244 -11.70 -2.89 -0.53
N GLU A 245 -11.47 -2.18 -1.63
CA GLU A 245 -10.43 -2.51 -2.62
C GLU A 245 -9.11 -1.79 -2.30
N TYR A 246 -9.18 -0.55 -1.82
CA TYR A 246 -8.02 0.30 -1.60
C TYR A 246 -7.76 0.62 -0.13
N GLY A 247 -8.66 0.27 0.79
CA GLY A 247 -8.55 0.67 2.19
C GLY A 247 -8.63 2.20 2.30
N PHE A 248 -7.69 2.83 3.02
CA PHE A 248 -7.53 4.29 3.05
C PHE A 248 -6.96 4.89 1.75
N GLY A 249 -6.55 4.06 0.79
CA GLY A 249 -6.01 4.48 -0.50
C GLY A 249 -4.68 3.80 -0.86
N ILE A 250 -4.00 4.37 -1.85
CA ILE A 250 -2.71 3.87 -2.37
C ILE A 250 -1.56 4.61 -1.68
N LEU A 251 -0.56 3.89 -1.19
CA LEU A 251 0.63 4.47 -0.57
C LEU A 251 1.32 5.51 -1.49
N ASN A 252 1.53 6.73 -0.97
CA ASN A 252 2.27 7.78 -1.68
C ASN A 252 3.29 8.47 -0.75
N MET A 253 4.57 8.05 -0.85
CA MET A 253 5.62 8.60 0.00
C MET A 253 5.95 10.06 -0.27
N SER A 254 5.75 10.55 -1.50
CA SER A 254 5.95 11.97 -1.80
C SER A 254 4.96 12.82 -1.01
N ARG A 255 3.70 12.41 -0.90
CA ARG A 255 2.70 13.10 -0.08
C ARG A 255 2.96 12.95 1.40
N VAL A 256 3.42 11.77 1.83
CA VAL A 256 3.82 11.54 3.22
C VAL A 256 4.95 12.48 3.63
N MET A 257 6.02 12.59 2.86
CA MET A 257 7.21 13.34 3.26
C MET A 257 7.12 14.84 2.96
N ASN A 258 6.44 15.25 1.89
CA ASN A 258 6.43 16.66 1.47
C ASN A 258 5.32 17.49 2.12
N ARG A 259 4.57 16.98 3.10
CA ARG A 259 3.40 17.72 3.63
C ARG A 259 3.74 19.07 4.27
N ALA A 260 4.91 19.20 4.88
CA ALA A 260 5.37 20.47 5.45
C ALA A 260 5.98 21.42 4.39
N VAL A 261 6.16 20.95 3.16
CA VAL A 261 6.67 21.76 2.06
C VAL A 261 5.54 22.66 1.55
N ALA A 262 5.64 23.95 1.85
CA ALA A 262 4.68 24.94 1.40
C ALA A 262 4.72 25.10 -0.12
N GLY A 263 3.56 25.40 -0.73
CA GLY A 263 3.50 25.83 -2.13
C GLY A 263 3.35 24.72 -3.17
N ILE A 264 3.09 23.46 -2.77
CA ILE A 264 2.84 22.38 -3.72
C ILE A 264 1.41 22.49 -4.24
N VAL A 265 1.28 22.73 -5.53
CA VAL A 265 0.03 22.63 -6.28
C VAL A 265 0.02 21.27 -6.95
N ASP A 266 -0.93 20.41 -6.59
CA ASP A 266 -1.06 19.07 -7.17
C ASP A 266 -2.53 18.64 -7.08
N ALA A 267 -3.15 18.45 -8.24
CA ALA A 267 -4.49 17.93 -8.36
C ALA A 267 -4.46 16.60 -9.09
N ALA A 268 -5.43 15.74 -8.76
CA ALA A 268 -5.55 14.45 -9.42
C ALA A 268 -7.01 14.11 -9.68
N ILE A 269 -7.28 13.56 -10.86
CA ILE A 269 -8.49 12.76 -11.10
C ILE A 269 -8.17 11.35 -10.60
N THR A 270 -8.79 10.97 -9.48
CA THR A 270 -8.39 9.76 -8.76
C THR A 270 -9.12 8.53 -9.24
N HIS A 271 -10.41 8.65 -9.56
CA HIS A 271 -11.22 7.53 -9.99
C HIS A 271 -12.44 8.02 -10.79
N GLN A 272 -12.94 7.16 -11.69
CA GLN A 272 -14.21 7.37 -12.38
C GLN A 272 -15.00 6.08 -12.32
N ARG A 273 -16.31 6.18 -12.07
CA ARG A 273 -17.19 5.01 -11.99
C ARG A 273 -18.59 5.28 -12.49
N VAL A 274 -19.26 4.20 -12.89
CA VAL A 274 -20.71 4.21 -13.08
C VAL A 274 -21.37 3.90 -11.74
N PHE A 275 -22.19 4.82 -11.25
CA PHE A 275 -23.04 4.61 -10.08
C PHE A 275 -24.47 4.29 -10.53
N LYS A 276 -24.94 3.09 -10.17
CA LYS A 276 -26.32 2.66 -10.40
C LYS A 276 -27.21 3.16 -9.28
N SER A 277 -28.26 3.90 -9.66
CA SER A 277 -29.19 4.46 -8.65
C SER A 277 -30.04 3.39 -7.96
N GLY A 278 -30.20 2.23 -8.59
CA GLY A 278 -31.08 1.14 -8.15
C GLY A 278 -32.57 1.49 -8.21
N SER A 279 -32.92 2.72 -8.62
CA SER A 279 -34.29 3.23 -8.67
C SER A 279 -34.76 3.34 -10.12
N PRO A 280 -36.00 2.88 -10.45
CA PRO A 280 -36.57 3.07 -11.77
C PRO A 280 -36.75 4.54 -12.18
N THR A 281 -36.77 5.46 -11.20
CA THR A 281 -37.08 6.88 -11.40
C THR A 281 -35.87 7.79 -11.31
N ALA A 282 -34.74 7.31 -10.79
CA ALA A 282 -33.50 8.09 -10.70
C ALA A 282 -32.55 7.71 -11.85
N SER A 283 -31.87 8.71 -12.41
CA SER A 283 -30.85 8.47 -13.42
C SER A 283 -29.65 7.78 -12.80
N ASP A 284 -29.00 6.90 -13.55
CA ASP A 284 -27.65 6.44 -13.24
C ASP A 284 -26.69 7.62 -13.35
N GLU A 285 -25.50 7.51 -12.78
CA GLU A 285 -24.51 8.59 -12.79
C GLU A 285 -23.14 8.09 -13.23
N ILE A 286 -22.42 8.93 -13.96
CA ILE A 286 -20.97 8.84 -14.04
C ILE A 286 -20.42 9.75 -12.95
N GLN A 287 -19.67 9.14 -12.03
CA GLN A 287 -19.02 9.84 -10.93
C GLN A 287 -17.54 9.99 -11.25
N VAL A 288 -17.02 11.20 -11.08
CA VAL A 288 -15.60 11.52 -11.24
C VAL A 288 -15.11 12.11 -9.93
N THR A 289 -14.10 11.48 -9.34
CA THR A 289 -13.52 11.90 -8.07
C THR A 289 -12.20 12.60 -8.33
N ILE A 290 -12.01 13.74 -7.66
CA ILE A 290 -10.75 14.47 -7.65
C ILE A 290 -10.20 14.59 -6.23
N GLN A 291 -8.88 14.74 -6.11
CA GLN A 291 -8.20 14.98 -4.86
C GLN A 291 -7.18 16.11 -5.00
N ASN A 292 -7.10 16.98 -4.00
CA ASN A 292 -5.96 17.88 -3.85
C ASN A 292 -4.83 17.11 -3.16
N ARG A 293 -3.82 16.71 -3.92
CA ARG A 293 -2.65 15.96 -3.43
C ARG A 293 -1.54 16.88 -2.92
N GLY A 294 -1.66 18.19 -3.14
CA GLY A 294 -0.67 19.20 -2.78
C GLY A 294 -0.79 19.74 -1.35
N THR A 295 -0.17 20.90 -1.12
CA THR A 295 -0.14 21.63 0.15
C THR A 295 -0.80 23.00 0.07
N VAL A 296 -1.26 23.42 -1.12
CA VAL A 296 -1.97 24.68 -1.38
C VAL A 296 -3.47 24.43 -1.51
N LEU A 297 -4.29 25.35 -1.00
CA LEU A 297 -5.73 25.37 -1.27
C LEU A 297 -5.96 25.56 -2.78
N LEU A 298 -6.62 24.59 -3.41
CA LEU A 298 -7.01 24.76 -4.81
C LEU A 298 -8.32 25.53 -4.89
N VAL A 299 -8.36 26.53 -5.75
CA VAL A 299 -9.51 27.38 -6.04
C VAL A 299 -9.87 27.32 -7.51
N ASN A 300 -11.17 27.29 -7.78
CA ASN A 300 -11.76 27.27 -9.12
C ASN A 300 -11.15 26.19 -10.04
N THR A 301 -10.94 24.98 -9.52
CA THR A 301 -10.44 23.86 -10.31
C THR A 301 -11.58 23.29 -11.15
N LEU A 302 -11.45 23.40 -12.47
CA LEU A 302 -12.45 22.94 -13.42
C LEU A 302 -12.23 21.46 -13.74
N VAL A 303 -13.31 20.69 -13.80
CA VAL A 303 -13.30 19.29 -14.22
C VAL A 303 -14.25 19.15 -15.40
N GLU A 304 -13.72 18.80 -16.56
CA GLU A 304 -14.47 18.52 -17.77
C GLU A 304 -14.55 17.01 -17.98
N VAL A 305 -15.77 16.50 -18.09
CA VAL A 305 -16.07 15.07 -18.25
C VAL A 305 -16.73 14.87 -19.60
N GLU A 306 -16.13 14.04 -20.44
CA GLU A 306 -16.60 13.67 -21.78
C GLU A 306 -17.06 12.21 -21.79
N THR A 307 -18.26 11.99 -22.35
CA THR A 307 -18.90 10.68 -22.42
C THR A 307 -19.63 10.54 -23.76
N PRO A 308 -20.02 9.32 -24.19
CA PRO A 308 -20.89 9.12 -25.35
C PRO A 308 -22.24 9.84 -25.26
N PHE A 309 -22.67 10.24 -24.06
CA PHE A 309 -23.95 10.92 -23.82
C PHE A 309 -23.82 12.45 -23.82
N GLY A 310 -22.61 12.99 -24.03
CA GLY A 310 -22.31 14.41 -24.00
C GLY A 310 -21.16 14.74 -23.03
N SER A 311 -20.86 16.03 -22.92
CA SER A 311 -19.86 16.55 -21.99
C SER A 311 -20.50 17.42 -20.92
N ARG A 312 -19.85 17.46 -19.74
CA ARG A 312 -20.24 18.34 -18.63
C ARG A 312 -19.01 18.90 -17.96
N ARG A 313 -19.07 20.19 -17.60
CA ARG A 313 -18.05 20.86 -16.82
C ARG A 313 -18.53 21.13 -15.40
N PHE A 314 -17.65 20.87 -14.44
CA PHE A 314 -17.83 21.11 -13.02
C PHE A 314 -16.76 22.09 -12.52
N ASN A 315 -17.03 22.71 -11.37
CA ASN A 315 -16.08 23.59 -10.70
C ASN A 315 -15.94 23.17 -9.23
N ALA A 316 -14.73 22.76 -8.84
CA ALA A 316 -14.32 22.67 -7.45
C ALA A 316 -13.96 24.09 -6.97
N GLY A 317 -14.94 24.77 -6.35
CA GLY A 317 -14.76 26.16 -5.92
C GLY A 317 -13.59 26.32 -4.93
N MET A 318 -13.52 25.44 -3.94
CA MET A 318 -12.42 25.34 -2.97
C MET A 318 -12.17 23.87 -2.64
N LEU A 319 -10.92 23.41 -2.76
CA LEU A 319 -10.51 22.05 -2.40
C LEU A 319 -9.26 22.11 -1.51
N ALA A 320 -9.46 21.90 -0.21
CA ALA A 320 -8.39 21.98 0.79
C ALA A 320 -7.32 20.90 0.57
N PRO A 321 -6.08 21.09 1.05
CA PRO A 321 -5.01 20.10 0.91
C PRO A 321 -5.38 18.74 1.52
N GLY A 322 -5.41 17.68 0.69
CA GLY A 322 -5.85 16.33 1.04
C GLY A 322 -7.35 16.05 0.82
N ALA A 323 -8.16 17.08 0.59
CA ALA A 323 -9.59 16.94 0.40
C ALA A 323 -9.92 16.26 -0.94
N VAL A 324 -11.03 15.52 -0.92
CA VAL A 324 -11.60 14.80 -2.04
C VAL A 324 -12.95 15.42 -2.40
N GLN A 325 -13.27 15.48 -3.69
CA GLN A 325 -14.58 15.90 -4.16
C GLN A 325 -15.03 15.02 -5.34
N THR A 326 -16.27 14.56 -5.30
CA THR A 326 -16.88 13.75 -6.37
C THR A 326 -17.93 14.56 -7.12
N PHE A 327 -17.88 14.50 -8.45
CA PHE A 327 -18.83 15.12 -9.35
C PHE A 327 -19.69 14.06 -10.03
N SER A 328 -21.00 14.27 -10.03
CA SER A 328 -21.96 13.37 -10.68
C SER A 328 -22.51 13.96 -11.97
N MET A 329 -22.40 13.21 -13.06
CA MET A 329 -23.07 13.47 -14.33
C MET A 329 -24.19 12.44 -14.52
N PRO A 330 -25.48 12.85 -14.45
CA PRO A 330 -26.59 11.96 -14.73
C PRO A 330 -26.51 11.41 -16.17
N VAL A 331 -26.70 10.11 -16.31
CA VAL A 331 -26.72 9.39 -17.58
C VAL A 331 -27.92 8.45 -17.64
N ARG A 332 -28.43 8.22 -18.86
CA ARG A 332 -29.47 7.22 -19.10
C ARG A 332 -28.83 5.99 -19.72
N LEU A 333 -28.61 4.97 -18.91
CA LEU A 333 -28.07 3.69 -19.38
C LEU A 333 -29.16 2.71 -19.83
N GLN A 334 -30.44 3.04 -19.60
CA GLN A 334 -31.57 2.24 -20.06
C GLN A 334 -31.53 2.06 -21.59
N GLY A 335 -31.55 0.80 -22.04
CA GLY A 335 -31.53 0.45 -23.47
C GLY A 335 -30.14 0.16 -24.05
N LEU A 336 -29.06 0.37 -23.29
CA LEU A 336 -27.74 -0.13 -23.67
C LEU A 336 -27.61 -1.62 -23.33
N PRO A 337 -26.91 -2.41 -24.17
CA PRO A 337 -26.56 -3.78 -23.85
C PRO A 337 -25.85 -3.87 -22.49
N GLN A 338 -26.29 -4.83 -21.67
CA GLN A 338 -25.58 -5.19 -20.44
C GLN A 338 -24.12 -5.54 -20.80
N ASN A 339 -23.15 -4.99 -20.06
CA ASN A 339 -21.71 -5.11 -20.29
C ASN A 339 -21.12 -4.30 -21.47
N GLN A 340 -21.86 -3.40 -22.12
CA GLN A 340 -21.22 -2.45 -23.03
C GLN A 340 -20.45 -1.40 -22.19
N PRO A 341 -19.11 -1.33 -22.29
CA PRO A 341 -18.35 -0.34 -21.52
C PRO A 341 -18.60 1.07 -22.06
N ILE A 342 -18.50 2.04 -21.17
CA ILE A 342 -18.66 3.46 -21.48
C ILE A 342 -17.27 4.09 -21.47
N HIS A 343 -16.85 4.65 -22.60
CA HIS A 343 -15.62 5.44 -22.64
C HIS A 343 -15.84 6.76 -21.90
N VAL A 344 -15.07 7.01 -20.84
CA VAL A 344 -15.13 8.28 -20.11
C VAL A 344 -13.74 8.90 -20.12
N SER A 345 -13.68 10.16 -20.54
CA SER A 345 -12.47 10.97 -20.50
C SER A 345 -12.71 12.18 -19.61
N SER A 346 -11.83 12.42 -18.65
CA SER A 346 -11.91 13.57 -17.77
C SER A 346 -10.61 14.36 -17.80
N VAL A 347 -10.75 15.68 -17.82
CA VAL A 347 -9.64 16.64 -17.80
C VAL A 347 -9.86 17.65 -16.69
N LEU A 348 -8.83 17.84 -15.88
CA LEU A 348 -8.77 18.81 -14.79
C LEU A 348 -7.94 20.02 -15.24
N THR A 349 -8.47 21.22 -15.02
CA THR A 349 -7.76 22.48 -15.24
C THR A 349 -7.74 23.30 -13.97
N LEU A 350 -6.53 23.61 -13.48
CA LEU A 350 -6.33 24.40 -12.28
C LEU A 350 -6.73 25.87 -12.50
N GLY A 351 -7.56 26.42 -11.62
CA GLY A 351 -7.76 27.87 -11.49
C GLY A 351 -6.73 28.53 -10.55
N THR A 352 -5.95 27.72 -9.83
CA THR A 352 -4.95 28.16 -8.86
C THR A 352 -3.63 28.49 -9.56
N PRO A 353 -3.00 29.64 -9.29
CA PRO A 353 -1.69 29.96 -9.86
C PRO A 353 -0.61 28.98 -9.39
N GLY A 354 0.28 28.60 -10.30
CA GLY A 354 1.38 27.68 -10.02
C GLY A 354 1.49 26.61 -11.09
N GLN A 355 2.61 25.90 -11.10
CA GLN A 355 2.77 24.70 -11.90
C GLN A 355 2.29 23.51 -11.09
N ASP A 356 1.44 22.68 -11.69
CA ASP A 356 1.09 21.39 -11.11
C ASP A 356 2.34 20.53 -10.99
N ALA A 357 2.58 19.98 -9.79
CA ALA A 357 3.71 19.10 -9.53
C ALA A 357 3.61 17.79 -10.31
N THR A 358 2.40 17.32 -10.61
CA THR A 358 2.12 16.01 -11.18
C THR A 358 1.08 16.12 -12.30
N PRO A 359 1.34 16.87 -13.39
CA PRO A 359 0.31 17.24 -14.37
C PRO A 359 -0.29 16.06 -15.13
N HIS A 360 0.35 14.89 -15.13
CA HIS A 360 -0.23 13.68 -15.74
C HIS A 360 -1.45 13.15 -14.97
N ASN A 361 -1.60 13.49 -13.68
CA ASN A 361 -2.79 13.15 -12.89
C ASN A 361 -4.02 14.01 -13.26
N ASN A 362 -3.85 15.05 -14.07
CA ASN A 362 -4.93 15.94 -14.49
C ASN A 362 -5.80 15.36 -15.60
N THR A 363 -5.46 14.19 -16.13
CA THR A 363 -6.23 13.54 -17.19
C THR A 363 -6.43 12.07 -16.87
N ARG A 364 -7.65 11.56 -17.05
CA ARG A 364 -7.95 10.13 -16.92
C ARG A 364 -8.91 9.72 -18.03
N SER A 365 -8.58 8.66 -18.76
CA SER A 365 -9.42 8.14 -19.85
C SER A 365 -9.50 6.62 -19.73
N GLU A 366 -10.70 6.09 -19.62
CA GLU A 366 -10.89 4.66 -19.36
C GLU A 366 -12.24 4.14 -19.86
N LEU A 367 -12.36 2.80 -19.90
CA LEU A 367 -13.59 2.10 -20.21
C LEU A 367 -14.25 1.70 -18.89
N LEU A 368 -15.39 2.33 -18.57
CA LEU A 368 -16.16 2.01 -17.39
C LEU A 368 -17.15 0.89 -17.67
N TYR A 369 -17.00 -0.21 -16.96
CA TYR A 369 -17.95 -1.32 -16.96
C TYR A 369 -19.02 -1.08 -15.90
N TRP A 370 -20.22 -1.59 -16.16
CA TRP A 370 -21.34 -1.52 -15.23
C TRP A 370 -22.06 -2.86 -15.25
N ARG A 371 -22.38 -3.38 -14.06
CA ARG A 371 -23.13 -4.63 -13.88
C ARG A 371 -24.56 -4.35 -13.47
#